data_AF-A0A8J4U3L0-F1
#
_entry.id   AF-A0A8J4U3L0-F1
#
_cell.length_a   1.000
_cell.length_b   1.000
_cell.length_c   1.000
_cell.angle_alpha   90.00
_cell.angle_beta   90.00
_cell.angle_gamma   90.00
#
_symmetry.space_group_name_H-M   'P 1'
#
loop_
_entity.id
_entity.type
_entity.pdbx_description
1 polymer ?
#
loop_
_entity_poly.entity_id
_entity_poly.type
_entity_poly.pdbx_seq_one_letter_code
_entity_poly.pdbx_strand_id
1 'polypeptide(L)'
;MLGTCRMVCDPYGTKSPSSTATADTAARDTGLVQSLPTFIQGPKGEPGRPGKTGPRGPPGEPGPPGPAGPPGERGDPGRPGLPGPPGPNGAGAISAATYSTVPKIAFYAGLKKQHEGYELLKFDDVVTNLGNHYDPTTGKFTCSIPGIYFFTYHVLMRGGDGTSMWADLCKNNQ
;
A
#
# COMPACT_ATOMS: atom_id res chain seq x y z
N MET A 1 4.63 -2.12 7.59
CA MET A 1 3.56 -2.24 6.59
C MET A 1 3.80 -3.52 5.80
N LEU A 2 2.73 -4.22 5.40
CA LEU A 2 2.81 -5.45 4.59
C LEU A 2 2.33 -5.13 3.18
N GLY A 3 3.04 -5.61 2.16
CA GLY A 3 2.60 -5.49 0.78
C GLY A 3 2.93 -6.70 -0.07
N THR A 4 2.01 -7.02 -0.97
CA THR A 4 2.10 -8.13 -1.93
C THR A 4 1.71 -7.61 -3.29
N CYS A 5 2.57 -7.78 -4.30
CA CYS A 5 2.28 -7.38 -5.66
C CYS A 5 2.72 -8.48 -6.63
N ARG A 6 1.88 -8.73 -7.64
CA ARG A 6 2.16 -9.65 -8.73
C ARG A 6 2.48 -8.83 -9.97
N MET A 7 3.74 -8.81 -10.38
CA MET A 7 4.14 -8.13 -11.61
C MET A 7 4.14 -9.12 -12.78
N VAL A 8 3.56 -8.69 -13.90
CA VAL A 8 3.74 -9.34 -15.21
C VAL A 8 4.77 -8.56 -15.99
N CYS A 9 5.80 -9.24 -16.50
CA CYS A 9 6.86 -8.65 -17.32
C CYS A 9 6.65 -9.03 -18.79
N ASP A 10 5.85 -8.23 -19.49
CA ASP A 10 5.55 -8.42 -20.91
C ASP A 10 6.75 -8.04 -21.81
N PRO A 11 6.98 -8.76 -22.93
CA PRO A 11 8.18 -8.59 -23.76
C PRO A 11 8.16 -7.40 -24.74
N TYR A 12 7.09 -6.60 -24.81
CA TYR A 12 6.99 -5.49 -25.78
C TYR A 12 6.53 -4.17 -25.14
N GLY A 13 7.43 -3.20 -25.10
CA GLY A 13 7.09 -1.81 -24.84
C GLY A 13 6.55 -1.14 -26.11
N THR A 14 5.27 -0.79 -26.13
CA THR A 14 4.72 0.18 -27.10
C THR A 14 3.88 1.24 -26.42
N LYS A 15 4.51 2.41 -26.22
CA LYS A 15 3.92 3.76 -26.19
C LYS A 15 2.94 4.11 -25.05
N SER A 16 3.44 4.96 -24.15
CA SER A 16 2.68 6.09 -23.58
C SER A 16 3.05 7.37 -24.38
N PRO A 17 2.39 8.54 -24.23
CA PRO A 17 1.32 8.87 -23.28
C PRO A 17 0.09 9.58 -23.90
N SER A 18 -0.97 9.74 -23.09
CA SER A 18 -1.94 10.83 -23.27
C SER A 18 -2.33 11.42 -21.91
N SER A 19 -1.67 12.51 -21.55
CA SER A 19 -2.00 13.34 -20.39
C SER A 19 -3.16 14.28 -20.73
N THR A 20 -4.20 14.31 -19.89
CA THR A 20 -5.10 15.47 -19.81
C THR A 20 -5.40 15.75 -18.34
N ALA A 21 -4.92 16.89 -17.86
CA ALA A 21 -5.38 17.52 -16.64
C ALA A 21 -5.82 18.94 -17.00
N THR A 22 -7.01 19.34 -16.56
CA THR A 22 -7.43 20.74 -16.47
C THR A 22 -8.40 20.89 -15.30
N ALA A 23 -8.25 21.99 -14.56
CA ALA A 23 -9.12 22.39 -13.47
C ALA A 23 -9.70 23.80 -13.75
N ASP A 24 -10.69 24.16 -12.95
CA ASP A 24 -11.18 25.52 -12.63
C ASP A 24 -11.60 26.49 -13.75
N THR A 25 -12.87 26.93 -13.64
CA THR A 25 -13.24 28.35 -13.80
C THR A 25 -14.35 28.70 -12.80
N ALA A 26 -14.31 29.91 -12.23
CA ALA A 26 -15.31 30.42 -11.28
C ALA A 26 -16.00 31.70 -11.79
N ALA A 27 -17.10 32.08 -11.10
CA ALA A 27 -17.41 33.45 -10.62
C ALA A 27 -18.74 34.14 -11.05
N ARG A 28 -19.36 34.77 -10.02
CA ARG A 28 -20.23 35.98 -10.01
C ARG A 28 -21.68 35.90 -10.50
N ASP A 29 -22.61 36.34 -9.62
CA ASP A 29 -23.32 37.62 -9.83
C ASP A 29 -23.82 38.28 -8.51
N THR A 30 -24.05 39.59 -8.64
CA THR A 30 -24.32 40.71 -7.73
C THR A 30 -25.68 40.73 -6.99
N GLY A 31 -25.77 41.30 -5.77
CA GLY A 31 -26.36 42.64 -5.51
C GLY A 31 -27.34 42.63 -4.29
N LEU A 32 -27.90 43.72 -3.72
CA LEU A 32 -27.67 45.18 -3.71
C LEU A 32 -28.36 45.84 -2.46
N VAL A 33 -27.82 46.98 -1.96
CA VAL A 33 -28.46 48.18 -1.29
C VAL A 33 -29.61 48.00 -0.26
N GLN A 34 -29.51 48.32 1.06
CA GLN A 34 -29.33 49.60 1.83
C GLN A 34 -30.49 50.63 1.86
N SER A 35 -31.09 50.92 3.05
CA SER A 35 -31.30 52.28 3.65
C SER A 35 -32.26 52.33 4.88
N LEU A 36 -32.15 53.41 5.68
CA LEU A 36 -32.91 53.85 6.90
C LEU A 36 -33.35 55.33 6.65
N PRO A 37 -34.09 56.10 7.52
CA PRO A 37 -34.47 55.94 8.95
C PRO A 37 -35.99 56.22 9.26
N THR A 38 -36.52 56.22 10.51
CA THR A 38 -36.64 57.37 11.46
C THR A 38 -37.45 56.99 12.72
N PHE A 39 -37.29 57.69 13.85
CA PHE A 39 -37.89 57.43 15.19
C PHE A 39 -39.40 57.76 15.34
N ILE A 40 -40.14 56.93 16.11
CA ILE A 40 -41.34 57.33 16.89
C ILE A 40 -41.40 56.54 18.22
N GLN A 41 -42.07 57.09 19.23
CA GLN A 41 -42.13 56.62 20.63
C GLN A 41 -42.88 55.29 20.83
N GLY A 42 -42.40 54.42 21.73
CA GLY A 42 -42.73 52.98 21.74
C GLY A 42 -44.04 52.55 22.42
N PRO A 43 -44.67 51.44 21.96
CA PRO A 43 -45.86 50.85 22.57
C PRO A 43 -45.56 50.08 23.87
N LYS A 44 -46.61 49.87 24.67
CA LYS A 44 -46.58 49.09 25.93
C LYS A 44 -46.10 47.66 25.69
N GLY A 45 -45.15 47.20 26.51
CA GLY A 45 -44.52 45.88 26.36
C GLY A 45 -45.48 44.70 26.40
N GLU A 46 -45.24 43.71 25.54
CA GLU A 46 -46.00 42.46 25.47
C GLU A 46 -45.83 41.60 26.73
N PRO A 47 -46.82 40.74 27.07
CA PRO A 47 -46.66 39.74 28.12
C PRO A 47 -45.44 38.83 27.90
N GLY A 48 -44.76 38.48 28.98
CA GLY A 48 -43.59 37.60 28.93
C GLY A 48 -43.91 36.26 28.24
N ARG A 49 -43.05 35.84 27.30
CA ARG A 49 -43.23 34.58 26.56
C ARG A 49 -43.20 33.39 27.53
N PRO A 50 -43.98 32.32 27.29
CA PRO A 50 -43.91 31.09 28.06
C PRO A 50 -42.48 30.55 28.19
N GLY A 51 -42.17 29.94 29.33
CA GLY A 51 -40.86 29.33 29.59
C GLY A 51 -40.51 28.30 28.51
N LYS A 52 -39.23 28.26 28.12
CA LYS A 52 -38.73 27.30 27.13
C LYS A 52 -38.92 25.87 27.66
N THR A 53 -39.34 24.96 26.79
CA THR A 53 -39.36 23.51 27.07
C THR A 53 -37.99 23.07 27.59
N GLY A 54 -37.99 22.20 28.61
CA GLY A 54 -36.75 21.66 29.18
C GLY A 54 -35.87 20.96 28.13
N PRO A 55 -34.54 20.90 28.36
CA PRO A 55 -33.64 20.23 27.43
C PRO A 55 -34.00 18.75 27.30
N ARG A 56 -33.80 18.19 26.10
CA ARG A 56 -33.86 16.75 25.87
C ARG A 56 -32.86 16.05 26.80
N GLY A 57 -33.26 14.94 27.41
CA GLY A 57 -32.37 14.11 28.21
C GLY A 57 -31.14 13.63 27.40
N PRO A 58 -30.04 13.26 28.09
CA PRO A 58 -28.83 12.81 27.43
C PRO A 58 -29.08 11.58 26.55
N PRO A 59 -28.29 11.35 25.49
CA PRO A 59 -28.26 10.08 24.78
C PRO A 59 -27.99 8.92 25.75
N GLY A 60 -28.57 7.75 25.48
CA GLY A 60 -28.25 6.53 26.22
C GLY A 60 -26.79 6.13 26.01
N GLU A 61 -26.25 5.35 26.96
CA GLU A 61 -24.88 4.86 26.88
C GLU A 61 -24.68 3.93 25.66
N PRO A 62 -23.49 3.91 25.05
CA PRO A 62 -23.16 2.94 24.00
C PRO A 62 -23.34 1.50 24.49
N GLY A 63 -23.83 0.62 23.61
CA GLY A 63 -23.89 -0.81 23.90
C GLY A 63 -22.50 -1.41 24.16
N PRO A 64 -22.42 -2.54 24.89
CA PRO A 64 -21.15 -3.21 25.17
C PRO A 64 -20.49 -3.69 23.87
N PRO A 65 -19.15 -3.82 23.85
CA PRO A 65 -18.43 -4.43 22.72
C PRO A 65 -18.97 -5.82 22.39
N GLY A 66 -18.99 -6.16 21.10
CA GLY A 66 -19.34 -7.50 20.64
C GLY A 66 -18.33 -8.56 21.12
N PRO A 67 -18.73 -9.84 21.17
CA PRO A 67 -17.83 -10.93 21.54
C PRO A 67 -16.66 -11.05 20.55
N ALA A 68 -15.53 -11.57 21.03
CA ALA A 68 -14.40 -11.89 20.17
C ALA A 68 -14.80 -12.92 19.10
N GLY A 69 -14.26 -12.76 17.88
CA GLY A 69 -14.46 -13.72 16.80
C GLY A 69 -13.84 -15.09 17.12
N PRO A 70 -14.30 -16.17 16.45
CA PRO A 70 -13.72 -17.49 16.62
C PRO A 70 -12.25 -17.52 16.17
N PRO A 71 -11.41 -18.42 16.72
CA PRO A 71 -10.07 -18.66 16.20
C PRO A 71 -10.10 -19.02 14.71
N GLY A 72 -9.14 -18.50 13.94
CA GLY A 72 -8.98 -18.84 12.53
C GLY A 72 -8.67 -20.34 12.33
N GLU A 73 -9.10 -20.89 11.20
CA GLU A 73 -8.83 -22.28 10.87
C GLU A 73 -7.32 -22.56 10.75
N ARG A 74 -6.91 -23.78 11.12
CA ARG A 74 -5.53 -24.24 10.93
C ARG A 74 -5.27 -24.36 9.43
N GLY A 75 -4.27 -23.64 8.92
CA GLY A 75 -3.85 -23.76 7.53
C GLY A 75 -3.47 -25.20 7.16
N ASP A 76 -3.78 -25.59 5.93
CA ASP A 76 -3.54 -26.93 5.42
C ASP A 76 -2.07 -27.36 5.54
N PRO A 77 -1.79 -28.66 5.80
CA PRO A 77 -0.45 -29.19 5.68
C PRO A 77 0.15 -28.91 4.30
N GLY A 78 1.40 -28.43 4.28
CA GLY A 78 2.14 -28.22 3.04
C GLY A 78 2.17 -29.51 2.21
N ARG A 79 1.96 -29.39 0.89
CA ARG A 79 1.99 -30.55 -0.01
C ARG A 79 3.33 -31.28 0.09
N PRO A 80 3.35 -32.62 0.09
CA PRO A 80 4.60 -33.37 0.01
C PRO A 80 5.47 -32.90 -1.16
N GLY A 81 6.78 -32.82 -0.93
CA GLY A 81 7.73 -32.51 -2.00
C GLY A 81 7.64 -33.54 -3.13
N LEU A 82 7.86 -33.10 -4.36
CA LEU A 82 7.94 -34.00 -5.51
C LEU A 82 9.07 -35.03 -5.28
N PRO A 83 8.92 -36.29 -5.73
CA PRO A 83 9.99 -37.27 -5.70
C PRO A 83 11.26 -36.72 -6.36
N GLY A 84 12.41 -37.00 -5.74
CA GLY A 84 13.70 -36.65 -6.35
C GLY A 84 13.89 -37.36 -7.70
N PRO A 85 14.56 -36.74 -8.68
CA PRO A 85 14.84 -37.38 -9.95
C PRO A 85 15.72 -38.64 -9.76
N PRO A 86 15.63 -39.63 -10.65
CA PRO A 86 16.51 -40.80 -10.61
C PRO A 86 17.99 -40.39 -10.59
N GLY A 87 18.77 -41.04 -9.73
CA GLY A 87 20.22 -40.80 -9.66
C GLY A 87 20.92 -41.21 -10.97
N PRO A 88 21.94 -40.47 -11.42
CA PRO A 88 22.66 -40.81 -12.65
C PRO A 88 23.47 -42.10 -12.48
N ASN A 89 23.34 -43.01 -13.44
CA ASN A 89 24.19 -44.20 -13.51
C ASN A 89 25.67 -43.77 -13.70
N GLY A 90 26.55 -44.32 -12.89
CA GLY A 90 27.92 -43.81 -12.74
C GLY A 90 28.82 -44.06 -13.96
N ALA A 91 29.20 -42.98 -14.65
CA ALA A 91 30.41 -42.89 -15.45
C ALA A 91 30.87 -41.44 -15.61
N GLY A 92 32.06 -41.11 -15.11
CA GLY A 92 32.74 -39.82 -15.33
C GLY A 92 32.33 -38.70 -14.37
N ALA A 93 33.32 -38.03 -13.78
CA ALA A 93 33.12 -36.85 -12.96
C ALA A 93 32.75 -35.65 -13.84
N ILE A 94 31.47 -35.28 -13.87
CA ILE A 94 30.98 -34.03 -14.45
C ILE A 94 30.23 -33.20 -13.40
N SER A 95 30.57 -31.91 -13.40
CA SER A 95 30.00 -30.86 -12.55
C SER A 95 28.46 -30.96 -12.42
N ALA A 96 27.94 -30.75 -11.21
CA ALA A 96 26.51 -30.77 -10.88
C ALA A 96 25.71 -29.55 -11.43
N ALA A 97 26.11 -29.01 -12.58
CA ALA A 97 25.65 -27.71 -13.10
C ALA A 97 24.69 -27.79 -14.30
N THR A 98 24.39 -28.98 -14.85
CA THR A 98 23.80 -29.07 -16.22
C THR A 98 22.47 -29.85 -16.32
N TYR A 99 21.73 -30.05 -15.22
CA TYR A 99 20.35 -30.57 -15.26
C TYR A 99 19.32 -29.62 -14.62
N SER A 100 19.21 -28.43 -15.21
CA SER A 100 17.98 -27.62 -15.17
C SER A 100 17.95 -26.72 -16.40
N THR A 101 17.44 -27.23 -17.53
CA THR A 101 17.18 -26.42 -18.74
C THR A 101 16.10 -25.37 -18.52
N VAL A 102 15.33 -25.48 -17.43
CA VAL A 102 14.45 -24.43 -16.93
C VAL A 102 15.28 -23.45 -16.07
N PRO A 103 15.35 -22.15 -16.43
CA PRO A 103 16.00 -21.13 -15.62
C PRO A 103 15.25 -20.94 -14.30
N LYS A 104 15.97 -20.97 -13.18
CA LYS A 104 15.43 -20.80 -11.83
C LYS A 104 15.76 -19.40 -11.33
N ILE A 105 14.73 -18.61 -11.03
CA ILE A 105 14.85 -17.23 -10.54
C ILE A 105 14.12 -17.11 -9.21
N ALA A 106 14.83 -16.69 -8.17
CA ALA A 106 14.27 -16.36 -6.85
C ALA A 106 15.27 -15.54 -6.04
N PHE A 107 14.81 -14.55 -5.28
CA PHE A 107 15.66 -13.83 -4.33
C PHE A 107 14.93 -13.57 -3.01
N TYR A 108 15.71 -13.39 -1.95
CA TYR A 108 15.25 -12.94 -0.64
C TYR A 108 16.35 -12.12 0.00
N ALA A 109 16.02 -10.91 0.46
CA ALA A 109 16.97 -9.98 1.05
C ALA A 109 16.33 -9.14 2.17
N GLY A 110 17.13 -8.82 3.20
CA GLY A 110 16.78 -7.91 4.29
C GLY A 110 17.49 -6.55 4.19
N LEU A 111 17.15 -5.64 5.10
CA LEU A 111 17.84 -4.34 5.28
C LEU A 111 18.77 -4.43 6.49
N LYS A 112 20.07 -4.17 6.33
CA LYS A 112 21.03 -4.08 7.45
C LYS A 112 20.99 -2.72 8.14
N LYS A 113 20.66 -1.66 7.38
CA LYS A 113 20.74 -0.27 7.82
C LYS A 113 19.35 0.37 7.82
N GLN A 114 19.14 1.27 8.77
CA GLN A 114 17.97 2.16 8.75
C GLN A 114 18.07 3.06 7.50
N HIS A 115 16.97 3.13 6.75
CA HIS A 115 16.80 4.02 5.62
C HIS A 115 15.77 5.10 5.98
N GLU A 116 15.96 6.31 5.46
CA GLU A 116 15.12 7.49 5.75
C GLU A 116 14.84 8.28 4.47
N GLY A 117 13.76 9.05 4.47
CA GLY A 117 13.32 9.86 3.33
C GLY A 117 12.70 9.05 2.19
N TYR A 118 12.74 9.63 0.98
CA TYR A 118 12.12 9.10 -0.24
C TYR A 118 13.09 8.30 -1.13
N GLU A 119 14.23 7.87 -0.59
CA GLU A 119 15.17 7.02 -1.34
C GLU A 119 14.66 5.59 -1.51
N LEU A 120 15.04 4.96 -2.62
CA LEU A 120 14.74 3.56 -2.88
C LEU A 120 15.46 2.66 -1.86
N LEU A 121 14.71 1.77 -1.22
CA LEU A 121 15.20 0.82 -0.21
C LEU A 121 16.14 -0.23 -0.82
N LYS A 122 17.39 -0.23 -0.38
CA LYS A 122 18.45 -1.14 -0.86
C LYS A 122 18.61 -2.30 0.13
N PHE A 123 17.95 -3.42 -0.14
CA PHE A 123 17.99 -4.61 0.71
C PHE A 123 19.36 -5.30 0.57
N ASP A 124 20.33 -4.85 1.38
CA ASP A 124 21.74 -5.24 1.35
C ASP A 124 22.07 -6.52 2.15
N ASP A 125 21.08 -7.16 2.77
CA ASP A 125 21.21 -8.49 3.38
C ASP A 125 20.66 -9.61 2.48
N VAL A 126 21.36 -9.88 1.39
CA VAL A 126 20.97 -10.93 0.43
C VAL A 126 21.18 -12.31 1.04
N VAL A 127 20.08 -13.04 1.27
CA VAL A 127 20.07 -14.42 1.77
C VAL A 127 20.01 -15.43 0.63
N THR A 128 19.22 -15.12 -0.42
CA THR A 128 19.04 -15.95 -1.61
C THR A 128 19.05 -15.07 -2.85
N ASN A 129 19.72 -15.49 -3.94
CA ASN A 129 19.71 -14.78 -5.23
C ASN A 129 19.95 -15.75 -6.41
N LEU A 130 19.03 -16.69 -6.63
CA LEU A 130 19.11 -17.63 -7.75
C LEU A 130 18.99 -16.88 -9.08
N GLY A 131 20.00 -17.04 -9.93
CA GLY A 131 20.14 -16.35 -11.22
C GLY A 131 20.76 -14.95 -11.14
N ASN A 132 21.06 -14.42 -9.94
CA ASN A 132 21.66 -13.09 -9.74
C ASN A 132 20.87 -11.92 -10.37
N HIS A 133 19.54 -12.04 -10.42
CA HIS A 133 18.66 -11.02 -10.99
C HIS A 133 18.34 -9.87 -10.03
N TYR A 134 18.64 -10.03 -8.73
CA TYR A 134 18.56 -8.94 -7.74
C TYR A 134 19.94 -8.31 -7.53
N ASP A 135 20.02 -6.99 -7.59
CA ASP A 135 21.23 -6.21 -7.29
C ASP A 135 21.03 -5.42 -5.98
N PRO A 136 21.76 -5.76 -4.90
CA PRO A 136 21.65 -5.06 -3.62
C PRO A 136 22.23 -3.65 -3.64
N THR A 137 23.08 -3.29 -4.62
CA THR A 137 23.66 -1.94 -4.69
C THR A 137 22.66 -0.91 -5.23
N THR A 138 21.84 -1.32 -6.19
CA THR A 138 20.74 -0.49 -6.72
C THR A 138 19.39 -0.75 -6.06
N GLY A 139 19.25 -1.85 -5.32
CA GLY A 139 18.00 -2.26 -4.68
C GLY A 139 16.98 -2.88 -5.65
N LYS A 140 17.38 -3.20 -6.89
CA LYS A 140 16.47 -3.53 -8.00
C LYS A 140 16.54 -5.01 -8.39
N PHE A 141 15.39 -5.55 -8.79
CA PHE A 141 15.28 -6.80 -9.51
C PHE A 141 15.16 -6.52 -11.02
N THR A 142 15.99 -7.17 -11.84
CA THR A 142 15.95 -7.04 -13.30
C THR A 142 15.46 -8.34 -13.94
N CYS A 143 14.24 -8.30 -14.49
CA CYS A 143 13.66 -9.40 -15.26
C CYS A 143 14.46 -9.64 -16.55
N SER A 144 15.13 -10.78 -16.66
CA SER A 144 15.78 -11.22 -17.92
C SER A 144 14.94 -12.17 -18.77
N ILE A 145 13.81 -12.67 -18.24
CA ILE A 145 12.97 -13.69 -18.88
C ILE A 145 11.50 -13.24 -18.80
N PRO A 146 10.78 -13.08 -19.92
CA PRO A 146 9.39 -12.63 -19.88
C PRO A 146 8.52 -13.64 -19.15
N GLY A 147 7.60 -13.16 -18.32
CA GLY A 147 6.79 -14.02 -17.46
C GLY A 147 6.11 -13.31 -16.31
N ILE A 148 5.57 -14.12 -15.39
CA ILE A 148 4.83 -13.66 -14.22
C ILE A 148 5.71 -13.86 -12.98
N TYR A 149 5.94 -12.78 -12.25
CA TYR A 149 6.77 -12.76 -11.06
C TYR A 149 5.91 -12.44 -9.82
N PHE A 150 6.22 -13.09 -8.71
CA PHE A 150 5.61 -12.86 -7.42
C PHE A 150 6.57 -12.09 -6.53
N PHE A 151 6.11 -10.99 -5.93
CA PHE A 151 6.87 -10.20 -4.99
C PHE A 151 6.04 -9.95 -3.73
N THR A 152 6.70 -10.05 -2.58
CA THR A 152 6.17 -9.65 -1.29
C THR A 152 7.25 -8.90 -0.52
N TYR A 153 6.84 -7.87 0.22
CA TYR A 153 7.75 -7.08 1.04
C TYR A 153 7.15 -6.84 2.43
N HIS A 154 8.04 -6.82 3.42
CA HIS A 154 7.72 -6.59 4.82
C HIS A 154 8.65 -5.48 5.29
N VAL A 155 8.16 -4.24 5.36
CA VAL A 155 8.97 -3.09 5.80
C VAL A 155 8.52 -2.65 7.18
N LEU A 156 9.43 -2.69 8.15
CA LEU A 156 9.23 -2.11 9.47
C LEU A 156 9.52 -0.62 9.41
N MET A 157 8.52 0.20 9.75
CA MET A 157 8.61 1.66 9.73
C MET A 157 8.77 2.20 11.15
N ARG A 158 9.71 3.13 11.36
CA ARG A 158 9.97 3.76 12.67
C ARG A 158 9.09 5.01 12.85
N GLY A 159 7.80 4.81 13.18
CA GLY A 159 6.90 5.94 13.45
C GLY A 159 7.32 6.73 14.69
N GLY A 160 7.26 8.07 14.64
CA GLY A 160 7.67 8.91 15.78
C GLY A 160 7.24 10.38 15.76
N ASP A 161 6.91 10.96 14.61
CA ASP A 161 6.62 12.40 14.43
C ASP A 161 5.16 12.69 14.00
N GLY A 162 4.33 11.65 13.90
CA GLY A 162 2.95 11.75 13.40
C GLY A 162 2.81 11.73 11.87
N THR A 163 3.89 11.55 11.12
CA THR A 163 3.82 11.34 9.67
C THR A 163 3.47 9.88 9.33
N SER A 164 2.56 9.70 8.39
CA SER A 164 2.25 8.39 7.81
C SER A 164 3.35 8.00 6.84
N MET A 165 4.05 6.90 7.11
CA MET A 165 4.98 6.29 6.16
C MET A 165 4.32 5.14 5.39
N TRP A 166 4.57 5.08 4.10
CA TRP A 166 4.23 3.97 3.23
C TRP A 166 5.48 3.49 2.48
N ALA A 167 5.41 2.28 1.94
CA ALA A 167 6.43 1.74 1.03
C ALA A 167 5.70 1.21 -0.19
N ASP A 168 6.16 1.60 -1.38
CA ASP A 168 5.60 1.14 -2.64
C ASP A 168 6.53 0.15 -3.32
N LEU A 169 5.96 -0.82 -4.03
CA LEU A 169 6.72 -1.73 -4.87
C LEU A 169 6.46 -1.38 -6.34
N CYS A 170 7.40 -0.65 -6.93
CA CYS A 170 7.28 -0.10 -8.27
C CYS A 170 7.71 -1.08 -9.38
N LYS A 171 7.05 -1.00 -10.54
CA LYS A 171 7.49 -1.58 -11.81
C LYS A 171 8.00 -0.45 -12.71
N ASN A 172 9.32 -0.34 -12.84
CA ASN A 172 10.00 0.73 -13.57
C ASN A 172 9.71 2.12 -12.97
N ASN A 173 8.70 2.82 -13.49
CA ASN A 173 8.30 4.19 -13.14
C ASN A 173 6.81 4.27 -12.75
N GLN A 174 6.20 3.13 -12.42
CA GLN A 174 4.81 2.95 -11.99
C GLN A 174 4.77 2.18 -10.67
#